data_AF-A0A938MSW6-F1
#
_entry.id   AF-A0A938MSW6-F1
#
_cell.length_a   1.000
_cell.length_b   1.000
_cell.length_c   1.000
_cell.angle_alpha   90.00
_cell.angle_beta   90.00
_cell.angle_gamma   90.00
#
_symmetry.space_group_name_H-M   'P 1'
#
loop_
_entity.id
_entity.type
_entity.pdbx_description
1 polymer ?
#
loop_
_entity_poly.entity_id
_entity_poly.type
_entity_poly.pdbx_seq_one_letter_code
_entity_poly.pdbx_strand_id
1 'polypeptide(L)'
;MEVWAREPKRMMRRRERGPWSDRGSLAQGAVAVGRTELNSRDQFAWGAEGGTLAARFGEQEPGTFPSTFGRECHEMMAKESLRMAGIPVLASSGDSIARAWENSLIELYERGCDISTEYDRAGDPPSKDATMLITVEDPLSEPMIHRDMPGGLEDLQEYVMEVCEGIKDHWVRDRRDTADTRWEYTYHERLFRYTVPSLPDSVDQIEGMCRQLARTGFTRRAQAVTWKVWEDRDCYDPACLQSVWCRITQDKGQACLNMNVRFRSNDAYRAAFMNIFALVQLQSRIAARISQLSGQEIKLGRYCHLADSYHIYGSNMAEFRSRFLGAMKTRDFAGRTMRYLDVKDMMEEARPGILDKARGADMSDR
;
A
#
# COMPACT_ATOMS: atom_id res chain seq x y z
N MET A 1 -6.30 10.26 8.35
CA MET A 1 -6.43 9.31 9.49
C MET A 1 -5.13 9.08 10.29
N GLU A 2 -4.32 10.13 10.50
CA GLU A 2 -3.29 10.22 11.55
C GLU A 2 -3.85 10.81 12.87
N VAL A 3 -5.17 10.98 12.96
CA VAL A 3 -5.84 11.65 14.08
C VAL A 3 -5.82 10.80 15.36
N TRP A 4 -5.62 9.49 15.25
CA TRP A 4 -5.68 8.57 16.40
C TRP A 4 -4.32 8.29 17.07
N ALA A 5 -3.23 8.92 16.61
CA ALA A 5 -1.91 8.84 17.23
C ALA A 5 -1.47 10.13 17.96
N ARG A 6 -2.31 11.17 18.02
CA ARG A 6 -1.95 12.46 18.64
C ARG A 6 -2.73 12.72 19.93
N GLU A 7 -2.11 12.43 21.07
CA GLU A 7 -2.41 13.15 22.32
C GLU A 7 -2.00 14.64 22.17
N PRO A 8 -2.61 15.58 22.92
CA PRO A 8 -2.40 17.01 22.74
C PRO A 8 -0.93 17.40 22.97
N LYS A 9 -0.29 18.04 21.98
CA LYS A 9 1.09 18.53 22.07
C LYS A 9 1.24 19.54 23.22
N ARG A 10 1.76 19.10 24.36
CA ARG A 10 2.29 19.99 25.40
C ARG A 10 3.73 20.36 25.03
N MET A 11 3.85 21.54 24.42
CA MET A 11 5.02 22.42 24.28
C MET A 11 6.36 21.85 24.83
N MET A 12 7.17 21.24 23.96
CA MET A 12 8.61 21.04 24.22
C MET A 12 9.41 22.05 23.41
N ARG A 13 10.07 22.97 24.11
CA ARG A 13 10.91 24.04 23.54
C ARG A 13 12.10 23.43 22.81
N ARG A 14 12.31 23.87 21.57
CA ARG A 14 13.46 23.56 20.71
C ARG A 14 14.75 24.02 21.41
N ARG A 15 15.71 23.12 21.63
CA ARG A 15 17.10 23.50 21.95
C ARG A 15 17.79 23.89 20.65
N GLU A 16 18.30 25.11 20.62
CA GLU A 16 19.08 25.70 19.54
C GLU A 16 20.34 24.86 19.24
N ARG A 17 20.64 24.65 17.96
CA ARG A 17 21.98 24.29 17.49
C ARG A 17 22.45 25.41 16.57
N GLY A 18 23.62 25.97 16.89
CA GLY A 18 24.25 27.11 16.22
C GLY A 18 24.80 26.80 14.82
N PRO A 19 25.31 27.84 14.12
CA PRO A 19 25.45 27.85 12.67
C PRO A 19 26.73 27.17 12.21
N TRP A 20 26.63 26.40 11.12
CA TRP A 20 27.78 26.07 10.28
C TRP A 20 27.72 26.90 9.02
N SER A 21 28.86 27.55 8.76
CA SER A 21 29.11 28.62 7.81
C SER A 21 29.12 28.17 6.34
N ASP A 22 28.62 29.06 5.49
CA ASP A 22 28.85 29.13 4.06
C ASP A 22 30.34 29.09 3.67
N ARG A 23 30.63 28.39 2.56
CA ARG A 23 31.59 28.83 1.53
C ARG A 23 31.52 27.92 0.28
N GLY A 24 31.32 28.52 -0.90
CA GLY A 24 31.97 28.04 -2.14
C GLY A 24 31.14 27.83 -3.41
N SER A 25 30.84 28.93 -4.13
CA SER A 25 31.14 29.15 -5.56
C SER A 25 30.86 28.08 -6.65
N LEU A 26 29.90 28.41 -7.52
CA LEU A 26 29.90 28.39 -9.01
C LEU A 26 30.55 27.20 -9.78
N ALA A 27 29.72 26.54 -10.61
CA ALA A 27 30.05 26.28 -12.02
C ALA A 27 28.77 26.00 -12.83
N GLN A 28 28.54 26.82 -13.86
CA GLN A 28 27.60 26.57 -14.95
C GLN A 28 28.18 25.50 -15.88
N GLY A 29 27.33 24.60 -16.39
CA GLY A 29 27.70 23.62 -17.39
C GLY A 29 26.48 23.09 -18.12
N ALA A 30 26.05 23.80 -19.16
CA ALA A 30 25.10 23.31 -20.14
C ALA A 30 25.76 22.17 -20.95
N VAL A 31 25.06 21.06 -21.17
CA VAL A 31 25.41 20.10 -22.21
C VAL A 31 24.20 19.84 -23.09
N ALA A 32 24.42 20.11 -24.36
CA ALA A 32 23.46 20.06 -25.44
C ALA A 32 23.12 18.63 -25.87
N VAL A 33 21.95 18.54 -26.47
CA VAL A 33 21.32 17.37 -27.13
C VAL A 33 22.16 16.90 -28.31
N GLY A 34 22.50 15.61 -28.34
CA GLY A 34 23.04 14.93 -29.53
C GLY A 34 22.08 13.82 -29.97
N ARG A 35 21.41 14.02 -31.11
CA ARG A 35 20.73 12.96 -31.88
C ARG A 35 21.78 12.09 -32.58
N THR A 36 21.58 10.78 -32.61
CA THR A 36 22.16 9.92 -33.65
C THR A 36 21.17 8.82 -33.98
N GLU A 37 20.78 8.77 -35.25
CA GLU A 37 19.93 7.74 -35.84
C GLU A 37 20.73 6.50 -36.22
N LEU A 38 20.07 5.35 -36.00
CA LEU A 38 20.11 4.05 -36.67
C LEU A 38 21.24 3.74 -37.68
N ASN A 39 21.83 2.56 -37.53
CA ASN A 39 21.91 1.64 -38.67
C ASN A 39 21.79 0.17 -38.28
N SER A 40 21.09 -0.55 -39.15
CA SER A 40 20.72 -1.96 -39.12
C SER A 40 21.86 -2.91 -39.46
N ARG A 41 21.83 -4.10 -38.86
CA ARG A 41 22.12 -5.45 -39.42
C ARG A 41 22.79 -6.28 -38.34
N ASP A 42 22.09 -7.30 -37.86
CA ASP A 42 22.60 -8.67 -37.88
C ASP A 42 21.47 -9.64 -37.52
N GLN A 43 21.09 -10.43 -38.51
CA GLN A 43 20.21 -11.59 -38.41
C GLN A 43 21.07 -12.76 -37.91
N PHE A 44 20.62 -13.46 -36.87
CA PHE A 44 21.15 -14.80 -36.56
C PHE A 44 20.05 -15.84 -36.71
N ALA A 45 20.33 -16.75 -37.64
CA ALA A 45 19.48 -17.83 -38.10
C ALA A 45 19.48 -19.01 -37.12
N TRP A 46 18.34 -19.72 -37.11
CA TRP A 46 18.14 -21.01 -36.48
C TRP A 46 18.89 -22.10 -37.26
N GLY A 47 19.70 -22.89 -36.56
CA GLY A 47 20.32 -24.12 -37.07
C GLY A 47 19.98 -25.29 -36.15
N ALA A 48 19.18 -26.22 -36.66
CA ALA A 48 18.90 -27.50 -36.05
C ALA A 48 19.96 -28.51 -36.52
N GLU A 49 20.65 -29.16 -35.59
CA GLU A 49 21.36 -30.40 -35.87
C GLU A 49 21.12 -31.40 -34.74
N GLY A 50 20.54 -32.55 -35.13
CA GLY A 50 20.39 -33.72 -34.29
C GLY A 50 21.71 -34.48 -34.19
N GLY A 51 21.99 -35.00 -33.00
CA GLY A 51 23.12 -35.89 -32.74
C GLY A 51 22.77 -36.85 -31.62
N THR A 52 22.42 -38.07 -32.01
CA THR A 52 22.21 -39.23 -31.14
C THR A 52 23.54 -39.65 -30.52
N LEU A 53 23.60 -39.80 -29.20
CA LEU A 53 24.62 -40.63 -28.55
C LEU A 53 24.00 -41.41 -27.40
N ALA A 54 23.74 -42.69 -27.67
CA ALA A 54 23.47 -43.70 -26.66
C ALA A 54 24.81 -44.16 -26.07
N ALA A 55 24.94 -44.17 -24.73
CA ALA A 55 25.98 -44.94 -24.06
C ALA A 55 25.56 -45.37 -22.65
N ARG A 56 25.29 -46.68 -22.58
CA ARG A 56 25.74 -47.64 -21.55
C ARG A 56 25.22 -47.48 -20.10
N PHE A 57 24.25 -48.35 -19.82
CA PHE A 57 23.96 -48.92 -18.50
C PHE A 57 25.22 -49.54 -17.87
N GLY A 58 25.47 -49.18 -16.62
CA GLY A 58 26.33 -49.91 -15.69
C GLY A 58 25.54 -50.11 -14.41
N GLU A 59 25.14 -51.35 -14.15
CA GLU A 59 24.57 -51.82 -12.89
C GLU A 59 25.65 -51.77 -11.80
N GLN A 60 25.34 -51.18 -10.64
CA GLN A 60 26.07 -51.41 -9.39
C GLN A 60 25.07 -51.68 -8.28
N GLU A 61 25.29 -52.80 -7.58
CA GLU A 61 24.47 -53.30 -6.48
C GLU A 61 24.48 -52.39 -5.23
N PRO A 62 23.43 -52.44 -4.40
CA PRO A 62 23.30 -51.58 -3.23
C PRO A 62 24.13 -52.10 -2.04
N GLY A 63 25.25 -51.43 -1.78
CA GLY A 63 26.01 -51.58 -0.54
C GLY A 63 25.24 -51.03 0.67
N THR A 64 25.00 -51.89 1.65
CA THR A 64 24.45 -51.56 2.96
C THR A 64 25.47 -50.77 3.79
N PHE A 65 25.08 -49.58 4.29
CA PHE A 65 25.77 -48.88 5.38
C PHE A 65 24.77 -48.47 6.47
N PRO A 66 25.16 -48.49 7.75
CA PRO A 66 24.22 -48.56 8.86
C PRO A 66 23.81 -47.21 9.44
N SER A 67 22.62 -47.26 10.06
CA SER A 67 22.19 -46.53 11.26
C SER A 67 22.15 -45.00 11.22
N THR A 68 20.96 -44.48 10.92
CA THR A 68 20.12 -43.59 11.76
C THR A 68 20.69 -42.35 12.47
N PHE A 69 22.00 -42.10 12.52
CA PHE A 69 22.56 -40.94 13.22
C PHE A 69 22.73 -39.69 12.32
N GLY A 70 22.76 -39.87 11.00
CA GLY A 70 22.93 -38.78 10.04
C GLY A 70 21.63 -38.11 9.57
N ARG A 71 20.46 -38.73 9.79
CA ARG A 71 19.17 -38.22 9.30
C ARG A 71 18.52 -37.24 10.28
N GLU A 72 18.66 -37.47 11.58
CA GLU A 72 18.13 -36.57 12.61
C GLU A 72 18.94 -35.27 12.72
N CYS A 73 20.27 -35.30 12.54
CA CYS A 73 21.08 -34.08 12.51
C CYS A 73 20.85 -33.26 11.22
N HIS A 74 20.56 -33.89 10.08
CA HIS A 74 20.25 -33.16 8.84
C HIS A 74 18.85 -32.54 8.86
N GLU A 75 17.85 -33.18 9.49
CA GLU A 75 16.50 -32.61 9.64
C GLU A 75 16.40 -31.56 10.75
N MET A 76 17.19 -31.68 11.84
CA MET A 76 17.32 -30.61 12.84
C MET A 76 18.09 -29.41 12.26
N MET A 77 19.21 -29.61 11.57
CA MET A 77 19.99 -28.52 10.97
C MET A 77 19.29 -27.87 9.77
N ALA A 78 18.44 -28.61 9.04
CA ALA A 78 17.63 -28.03 7.95
C ALA A 78 16.43 -27.20 8.47
N LYS A 79 16.00 -27.39 9.73
CA LYS A 79 14.89 -26.64 10.33
C LYS A 79 15.34 -25.48 11.23
N GLU A 80 16.61 -25.40 11.64
CA GLU A 80 17.07 -24.39 12.59
C GLU A 80 17.65 -23.09 12.01
N SER A 81 18.01 -22.98 10.72
CA SER A 81 18.48 -21.69 10.21
C SER A 81 18.39 -21.45 8.70
N LEU A 82 17.18 -21.53 8.14
CA LEU A 82 16.77 -20.46 7.20
C LEU A 82 16.09 -19.34 8.00
N ARG A 83 16.73 -18.90 9.09
CA ARG A 83 16.46 -17.58 9.67
C ARG A 83 16.93 -16.60 8.61
N MET A 84 16.00 -16.14 7.77
CA MET A 84 16.28 -15.02 6.89
C MET A 84 16.78 -13.87 7.74
N ALA A 85 18.04 -13.49 7.56
CA ALA A 85 18.53 -12.22 8.07
C ALA A 85 17.83 -11.11 7.27
N GLY A 86 17.13 -10.21 7.96
CA GLY A 86 16.44 -9.07 7.34
C GLY A 86 14.92 -9.13 7.47
N ILE A 87 14.26 -8.22 6.76
CA ILE A 87 12.80 -8.09 6.77
C ILE A 87 12.20 -9.21 5.90
N PRO A 88 11.28 -10.05 6.42
CA PRO A 88 10.67 -11.11 5.65
C PRO A 88 9.76 -10.54 4.55
N VAL A 89 9.68 -11.24 3.42
CA VAL A 89 8.73 -10.94 2.34
C VAL A 89 7.59 -11.93 2.40
N LEU A 90 6.40 -11.45 2.73
CA LEU A 90 5.20 -12.24 2.95
C LEU A 90 4.15 -11.94 1.88
N ALA A 91 3.28 -12.91 1.64
CA ALA A 91 2.15 -12.75 0.75
C ALA A 91 0.88 -13.34 1.39
N SER A 92 -0.24 -12.65 1.20
CA SER A 92 -1.56 -13.08 1.65
C SER A 92 -2.61 -12.79 0.57
N SER A 93 -3.70 -13.55 0.60
CA SER A 93 -4.85 -13.30 -0.29
C SER A 93 -6.18 -13.56 0.41
N GLY A 94 -7.24 -13.03 -0.16
CA GLY A 94 -8.62 -13.31 0.24
C GLY A 94 -9.59 -13.03 -0.89
N ASP A 95 -10.74 -13.70 -0.84
CA ASP A 95 -11.87 -13.48 -1.76
C ASP A 95 -12.43 -12.06 -1.62
N SER A 96 -12.53 -11.55 -0.39
CA SER A 96 -13.00 -10.21 -0.04
C SER A 96 -11.96 -9.35 0.67
N ILE A 97 -12.25 -8.04 0.82
CA ILE A 97 -11.41 -7.12 1.60
C ILE A 97 -11.22 -7.62 3.03
N ALA A 98 -12.31 -8.00 3.69
CA ALA A 98 -12.27 -8.45 5.08
C ALA A 98 -11.39 -9.70 5.25
N ARG A 99 -11.50 -10.67 4.34
CA ARG A 99 -10.69 -11.90 4.41
C ARG A 99 -9.22 -11.62 4.12
N ALA A 100 -8.93 -10.84 3.07
CA ALA A 100 -7.56 -10.54 2.70
C ALA A 100 -6.80 -9.78 3.81
N TRP A 101 -7.47 -8.82 4.46
CA TRP A 101 -6.89 -8.09 5.59
C TRP A 101 -6.75 -8.95 6.86
N GLU A 102 -7.73 -9.81 7.16
CA GLU A 102 -7.61 -10.76 8.27
C GLU A 102 -6.41 -11.70 8.07
N ASN A 103 -6.29 -12.27 6.87
CA ASN A 103 -5.19 -13.16 6.50
C ASN A 103 -3.83 -12.45 6.53
N SER A 104 -3.75 -11.18 6.12
CA SER A 104 -2.49 -10.42 6.16
C SER A 104 -2.01 -10.16 7.58
N LEU A 105 -2.93 -9.93 8.53
CA LEU A 105 -2.60 -9.76 9.94
C LEU A 105 -2.10 -11.05 10.58
N ILE A 106 -2.72 -12.20 10.25
CA ILE A 106 -2.29 -13.51 10.74
C ILE A 106 -0.89 -13.83 10.23
N GLU A 107 -0.67 -13.70 8.92
CA GLU A 107 0.62 -13.99 8.28
C GLU A 107 1.73 -13.09 8.85
N LEU A 108 1.47 -11.78 9.00
CA LEU A 108 2.40 -10.85 9.62
C LEU A 108 2.73 -11.23 11.07
N TYR A 109 1.73 -11.61 11.86
CA TYR A 109 1.94 -11.94 13.26
C TYR A 109 2.75 -13.23 13.44
N GLU A 110 2.48 -14.25 12.62
CA GLU A 110 3.13 -15.56 12.71
C GLU A 110 4.54 -15.57 12.13
N ARG A 111 4.78 -14.82 11.04
CA ARG A 111 6.01 -14.92 10.24
C ARG A 111 6.77 -13.60 10.07
N GLY A 112 6.23 -12.49 10.56
CA GLY A 112 6.92 -11.21 10.61
C GLY A 112 8.08 -11.21 11.60
N CYS A 113 9.08 -10.37 11.34
CA CYS A 113 10.19 -10.17 12.26
C CYS A 113 9.82 -9.18 13.37
N ASP A 114 10.50 -9.29 14.51
CA ASP A 114 10.44 -8.28 15.57
C ASP A 114 11.48 -7.20 15.31
N ILE A 115 11.06 -5.93 15.27
CA ILE A 115 11.93 -4.79 14.99
C ILE A 115 11.49 -3.56 15.79
N SER A 116 12.45 -2.77 16.28
CA SER A 116 12.16 -1.48 16.92
C SER A 116 11.88 -0.39 15.90
N THR A 117 11.07 0.59 16.28
CA THR A 117 10.71 1.74 15.46
C THR A 117 11.13 3.05 16.11
N GLU A 118 11.23 4.12 15.33
CA GLU A 118 11.48 5.47 15.85
C GLU A 118 10.32 6.05 16.68
N TYR A 119 9.17 5.36 16.68
CA TYR A 119 7.97 5.72 17.41
C TYR A 119 7.82 4.98 18.75
N ASP A 120 8.68 3.99 19.02
CA ASP A 120 8.63 3.21 20.25
C ASP A 120 8.95 4.09 21.46
N ARG A 121 8.12 4.02 22.50
CA ARG A 121 8.40 4.63 23.81
C ARG A 121 9.24 3.70 24.67
N ALA A 122 9.86 4.24 25.72
CA ALA A 122 10.61 3.43 26.67
C ALA A 122 9.70 2.35 27.30
N GLY A 123 10.04 1.09 27.04
CA GLY A 123 9.29 -0.08 27.52
C GLY A 123 8.29 -0.67 26.52
N ASP A 124 8.09 -0.03 25.36
CA ASP A 124 7.32 -0.64 24.27
C ASP A 124 8.06 -1.89 23.75
N PRO A 125 7.36 -3.01 23.53
CA PRO A 125 7.98 -4.16 22.88
C PRO A 125 8.28 -3.82 21.41
N PRO A 126 9.15 -4.60 20.74
CA PRO A 126 9.35 -4.46 19.30
C PRO A 126 8.04 -4.62 18.53
N SER A 127 7.95 -3.92 17.41
CA SER A 127 6.86 -4.07 16.44
C SER A 127 7.04 -5.34 15.61
N LYS A 128 5.95 -5.89 15.10
CA LYS A 128 6.00 -6.91 14.03
C LYS A 128 6.10 -6.19 12.69
N ASP A 129 6.99 -6.65 11.80
CA ASP A 129 7.19 -6.05 10.47
C ASP A 129 7.46 -7.11 9.40
N ALA A 130 7.03 -6.83 8.17
CA ALA A 130 7.37 -7.55 6.96
C ALA A 130 7.16 -6.65 5.72
N THR A 131 7.85 -6.96 4.63
CA THR A 131 7.36 -6.56 3.30
C THR A 131 6.16 -7.45 2.96
N MET A 132 5.00 -6.86 2.68
CA MET A 132 3.74 -7.60 2.51
C MET A 132 3.14 -7.36 1.12
N LEU A 133 2.72 -8.44 0.47
CA LEU A 133 1.87 -8.43 -0.71
C LEU A 133 0.49 -8.99 -0.37
N ILE A 134 -0.56 -8.18 -0.45
CA ILE A 134 -1.95 -8.59 -0.19
C ILE A 134 -2.72 -8.59 -1.50
N THR A 135 -3.41 -9.68 -1.82
CA THR A 135 -4.33 -9.76 -2.97
C THR A 135 -5.77 -9.87 -2.50
N VAL A 136 -6.62 -8.95 -2.95
CA VAL A 136 -8.08 -9.08 -2.87
C VAL A 136 -8.58 -9.53 -4.23
N GLU A 137 -9.08 -10.75 -4.31
CA GLU A 137 -9.44 -11.40 -5.57
C GLU A 137 -10.69 -10.78 -6.20
N ASP A 138 -11.76 -10.61 -5.41
CA ASP A 138 -12.98 -9.90 -5.78
C ASP A 138 -13.21 -8.73 -4.80
N PRO A 139 -12.77 -7.50 -5.15
CA PRO A 139 -12.83 -6.36 -4.24
C PRO A 139 -14.25 -5.95 -3.82
N LEU A 140 -15.30 -6.41 -4.51
CA LEU A 140 -16.70 -6.08 -4.18
C LEU A 140 -17.44 -7.25 -3.51
N SER A 141 -16.77 -8.37 -3.26
CA SER A 141 -17.39 -9.55 -2.65
C SER A 141 -17.72 -9.34 -1.17
N GLU A 142 -18.79 -9.99 -0.74
CA GLU A 142 -19.24 -9.99 0.66
C GLU A 142 -18.77 -11.25 1.41
N PRO A 143 -18.55 -11.16 2.73
CA PRO A 143 -18.62 -9.96 3.56
C PRO A 143 -17.38 -9.06 3.36
N MET A 144 -17.61 -7.77 3.18
CA MET A 144 -16.56 -6.80 2.85
C MET A 144 -15.98 -6.08 4.08
N ILE A 145 -16.73 -5.97 5.18
CA ILE A 145 -16.32 -5.23 6.39
C ILE A 145 -15.86 -6.18 7.51
N HIS A 146 -14.67 -5.95 8.06
CA HIS A 146 -14.21 -6.64 9.26
C HIS A 146 -14.58 -5.85 10.53
N ARG A 147 -15.15 -6.51 11.55
CA ARG A 147 -15.64 -5.85 12.77
C ARG A 147 -14.55 -5.27 13.67
N ASP A 148 -13.33 -5.77 13.53
CA ASP A 148 -12.15 -5.24 14.24
C ASP A 148 -11.40 -4.16 13.45
N MET A 149 -11.98 -3.63 12.36
CA MET A 149 -11.44 -2.45 11.70
C MET A 149 -11.31 -1.27 12.69
N PRO A 150 -10.32 -0.39 12.52
CA PRO A 150 -10.15 0.78 13.38
C PRO A 150 -11.29 1.77 13.20
N GLY A 151 -11.72 2.40 14.30
CA GLY A 151 -12.84 3.35 14.30
C GLY A 151 -14.21 2.69 14.10
N GLY A 152 -15.17 3.47 13.62
CA GLY A 152 -16.52 3.02 13.28
C GLY A 152 -16.85 3.12 11.79
N LEU A 153 -18.08 2.75 11.43
CA LEU A 153 -18.60 2.88 10.06
C LEU A 153 -18.62 4.35 9.57
N GLU A 154 -18.89 5.29 10.47
CA GLU A 154 -18.81 6.72 10.18
C GLU A 154 -17.37 7.17 9.88
N ASP A 155 -16.38 6.74 10.69
CA ASP A 155 -14.96 7.03 10.43
C ASP A 155 -14.50 6.41 9.10
N LEU A 156 -14.99 5.21 8.78
CA LEU A 156 -14.71 4.55 7.50
C LEU A 156 -15.29 5.36 6.34
N GLN A 157 -16.54 5.83 6.45
CA GLN A 157 -17.15 6.67 5.43
C GLN A 157 -16.41 8.01 5.28
N GLU A 158 -16.07 8.66 6.39
CA GLU A 158 -15.30 9.90 6.40
C GLU A 158 -13.96 9.71 5.69
N TYR A 159 -13.30 8.57 5.90
CA TYR A 159 -12.05 8.28 5.22
C TYR A 159 -12.20 8.01 3.72
N VAL A 160 -13.27 7.31 3.32
CA VAL A 160 -13.59 7.15 1.89
C VAL A 160 -13.76 8.50 1.23
N MET A 161 -14.46 9.43 1.88
CA MET A 161 -14.66 10.79 1.38
C MET A 161 -13.35 11.61 1.39
N GLU A 162 -12.50 11.44 2.42
CA GLU A 162 -11.18 12.07 2.49
C GLU A 162 -10.30 11.67 1.29
N VAL A 163 -10.26 10.38 0.95
CA VAL A 163 -9.43 9.84 -0.14
C VAL A 163 -10.02 10.07 -1.52
N CYS A 164 -11.35 9.95 -1.67
CA CYS A 164 -12.00 9.94 -2.98
C CYS A 164 -12.66 11.26 -3.38
N GLU A 165 -12.91 12.17 -2.44
CA GLU A 165 -13.64 13.43 -2.66
C GLU A 165 -12.89 14.67 -2.14
N GLY A 166 -11.81 14.50 -1.38
CA GLY A 166 -10.96 15.61 -0.94
C GLY A 166 -11.63 16.51 0.10
N ILE A 167 -12.55 15.97 0.90
CA ILE A 167 -13.34 16.75 1.88
C ILE A 167 -12.50 17.45 2.96
N LYS A 168 -11.20 17.14 3.04
CA LYS A 168 -10.23 17.74 3.97
C LYS A 168 -9.00 18.30 3.28
N ASP A 169 -9.02 18.51 1.97
CA ASP A 169 -7.87 19.11 1.26
C ASP A 169 -7.57 20.53 1.77
N HIS A 170 -8.56 21.25 2.32
CA HIS A 170 -8.37 22.56 2.96
C HIS A 170 -7.65 22.47 4.32
N TRP A 171 -7.47 21.27 4.88
CA TRP A 171 -6.67 21.03 6.08
C TRP A 171 -5.21 20.73 5.75
N VAL A 172 -4.78 20.86 4.50
CA VAL A 172 -3.36 20.84 4.18
C VAL A 172 -2.77 22.22 4.53
N ARG A 173 -1.68 22.22 5.30
CA ARG A 173 -1.02 23.43 5.77
C ARG A 173 -0.45 24.29 4.64
N ASP A 174 -0.36 25.59 4.86
CA ASP A 174 0.50 26.44 4.04
C ASP A 174 1.96 26.23 4.46
N ARG A 175 2.76 25.60 3.61
CA ARG A 175 4.16 25.31 3.90
C ARG A 175 5.02 26.56 4.11
N ARG A 176 4.57 27.72 3.63
CA ARG A 176 5.26 29.01 3.85
C ARG A 176 5.04 29.55 5.26
N ASP A 177 4.01 29.05 5.95
CA ASP A 177 3.75 29.37 7.33
C ASP A 177 4.31 28.27 8.24
N THR A 178 5.41 28.57 8.92
CA THR A 178 6.04 27.64 9.86
C THR A 178 5.23 27.45 11.16
N ALA A 179 4.25 28.31 11.43
CA ALA A 179 3.35 28.18 12.57
C ALA A 179 2.10 27.35 12.22
N ASP A 180 1.83 27.10 10.94
CA ASP A 180 0.70 26.29 10.50
C ASP A 180 0.95 24.80 10.81
N THR A 181 0.15 24.27 11.74
CA THR A 181 0.26 22.90 12.25
C THR A 181 -0.75 21.94 11.63
N ARG A 182 -1.50 22.39 10.62
CA ARG A 182 -2.40 21.55 9.82
C ARG A 182 -1.62 20.45 9.08
N TRP A 183 -2.32 19.59 8.35
CA TRP A 183 -1.76 18.36 7.81
C TRP A 183 -0.71 18.61 6.73
N GLU A 184 0.25 17.69 6.61
CA GLU A 184 1.34 17.77 5.62
C GLU A 184 0.88 17.46 4.18
N TYR A 185 -0.17 16.64 4.06
CA TYR A 185 -0.77 16.22 2.80
C TYR A 185 -2.15 15.57 3.04
N THR A 186 -2.93 15.43 1.95
CA THR A 186 -3.97 14.39 1.83
C THR A 186 -3.66 13.51 0.63
N TYR A 187 -4.09 12.24 0.64
CA TYR A 187 -3.94 11.41 -0.56
C TYR A 187 -4.72 11.97 -1.75
N HIS A 188 -5.88 12.56 -1.49
CA HIS A 188 -6.68 13.16 -2.54
C HIS A 188 -5.95 14.32 -3.22
N GLU A 189 -5.44 15.30 -2.47
CA GLU A 189 -4.64 16.38 -3.03
C GLU A 189 -3.46 15.84 -3.85
N ARG A 190 -2.73 14.84 -3.33
CA ARG A 190 -1.60 14.24 -4.05
C ARG A 190 -2.03 13.49 -5.31
N LEU A 191 -3.20 12.88 -5.38
CA LEU A 191 -3.64 12.12 -6.56
C LEU A 191 -4.34 12.99 -7.61
N PHE A 192 -5.19 13.92 -7.17
CA PHE A 192 -6.08 14.71 -8.03
C PHE A 192 -5.58 16.14 -8.29
N ARG A 193 -4.67 16.65 -7.46
CA ARG A 193 -4.13 18.02 -7.55
C ARG A 193 -2.62 18.04 -7.31
N TYR A 194 -1.90 17.14 -7.95
CA TYR A 194 -0.45 17.01 -7.77
C TYR A 194 0.28 18.26 -8.29
N THR A 195 0.73 19.12 -7.39
CA THR A 195 1.48 20.33 -7.72
C THR A 195 2.96 20.03 -7.95
N VAL A 196 3.58 20.78 -8.85
CA VAL A 196 5.03 20.74 -9.13
C VAL A 196 5.53 22.19 -9.15
N PRO A 197 6.64 22.55 -8.48
CA PRO A 197 7.07 23.95 -8.36
C PRO A 197 7.25 24.70 -9.68
N SER A 198 7.63 24.01 -10.75
CA SER A 198 7.86 24.61 -12.06
C SER A 198 6.63 24.62 -12.98
N LEU A 199 5.50 24.05 -12.55
CA LEU A 199 4.27 24.01 -13.34
C LEU A 199 3.26 25.00 -12.77
N PRO A 200 2.59 25.80 -13.62
CA PRO A 200 1.57 26.75 -13.15
C PRO A 200 0.31 26.04 -12.64
N ASP A 201 -0.03 24.90 -13.23
CA ASP A 201 -1.23 24.13 -12.93
C ASP A 201 -0.89 22.81 -12.22
N SER A 202 -1.78 22.37 -11.33
CA SER A 202 -1.72 21.04 -10.72
C SER A 202 -2.08 19.95 -11.73
N VAL A 203 -1.56 18.74 -11.52
CA VAL A 203 -1.85 17.56 -12.35
C VAL A 203 -2.88 16.68 -11.67
N ASP A 204 -4.02 16.45 -12.33
CA ASP A 204 -4.96 15.39 -11.98
C ASP A 204 -4.48 14.06 -12.58
N GLN A 205 -3.78 13.28 -11.75
CA GLN A 205 -3.17 12.02 -12.19
C GLN A 205 -4.22 10.93 -12.42
N ILE A 206 -5.34 10.97 -11.69
CA ILE A 206 -6.41 9.98 -11.79
C ILE A 206 -7.20 10.18 -13.08
N GLU A 207 -7.59 11.40 -13.42
CA GLU A 207 -8.26 11.68 -14.69
C GLU A 207 -7.31 11.40 -15.87
N GLY A 208 -6.03 11.77 -15.76
CA GLY A 208 -5.01 11.42 -16.74
C GLY A 208 -4.89 9.91 -16.99
N MET A 209 -4.87 9.13 -15.90
CA MET A 209 -4.89 7.67 -15.93
C MET A 209 -6.16 7.12 -16.60
N CYS A 210 -7.33 7.63 -16.23
CA CYS A 210 -8.62 7.21 -16.81
C CYS A 210 -8.65 7.43 -18.33
N ARG A 211 -8.25 8.62 -18.80
CA ARG A 211 -8.17 8.93 -20.23
C ARG A 211 -7.18 8.04 -20.97
N GLN A 212 -6.06 7.70 -20.33
CA GLN A 212 -5.08 6.80 -20.93
C GLN A 212 -5.65 5.39 -21.08
N LEU A 213 -6.29 4.85 -20.04
CA LEU A 213 -6.85 3.51 -20.05
C LEU A 213 -8.08 3.39 -20.97
N ALA A 214 -8.89 4.45 -21.08
CA ALA A 214 -10.01 4.49 -22.04
C ALA A 214 -9.52 4.39 -23.50
N ARG A 215 -8.36 4.96 -23.82
CA ARG A 215 -7.73 4.84 -25.15
C ARG A 215 -6.96 3.54 -25.34
N THR A 216 -6.28 3.05 -24.31
CA THR A 216 -5.38 1.89 -24.38
C THR A 216 -5.38 1.13 -23.06
N GLY A 217 -6.40 0.30 -22.83
CA GLY A 217 -6.63 -0.38 -21.56
C GLY A 217 -5.47 -1.28 -21.09
N PHE A 218 -4.71 -1.86 -22.02
CA PHE A 218 -3.57 -2.73 -21.71
C PHE A 218 -2.24 -1.98 -21.51
N THR A 219 -2.25 -0.64 -21.46
CA THR A 219 -1.05 0.17 -21.22
C THR A 219 -0.35 -0.23 -19.91
N ARG A 220 0.98 -0.16 -19.90
CA ARG A 220 1.81 -0.38 -18.71
C ARG A 220 2.15 0.93 -17.99
N ARG A 221 1.71 2.07 -18.54
CA ARG A 221 2.10 3.43 -18.13
C ARG A 221 1.07 4.15 -17.25
N ALA A 222 -0.09 3.53 -17.01
CA ALA A 222 -1.16 4.10 -16.20
C ALA A 222 -0.76 4.06 -14.71
N GLN A 223 -0.19 5.16 -14.24
CA GLN A 223 0.37 5.29 -12.90
C GLN A 223 0.14 6.71 -12.35
N ALA A 224 -0.18 6.79 -11.06
CA ALA A 224 -0.19 8.01 -10.27
C ALA A 224 0.76 7.84 -9.08
N VAL A 225 1.41 8.92 -8.66
CA VAL A 225 2.36 8.92 -7.54
C VAL A 225 2.00 9.98 -6.51
N THR A 226 2.35 9.74 -5.25
CA THR A 226 2.03 10.65 -4.15
C THR A 226 3.28 11.31 -3.57
N TRP A 227 4.44 10.64 -3.70
CA TRP A 227 5.72 11.15 -3.23
C TRP A 227 6.23 12.32 -4.07
N LYS A 228 6.46 13.45 -3.42
CA LYS A 228 7.10 14.63 -3.99
C LYS A 228 8.51 14.74 -3.42
N VAL A 229 9.51 14.45 -4.25
CA VAL A 229 10.93 14.41 -3.82
C VAL A 229 11.39 15.73 -3.17
N TRP A 230 10.90 16.88 -3.65
CA TRP A 230 11.25 18.20 -3.12
C TRP A 230 10.50 18.58 -1.84
N GLU A 231 9.48 17.82 -1.45
CA GLU A 231 8.61 18.12 -0.31
C GLU A 231 8.71 17.08 0.81
N ASP A 232 8.82 15.80 0.47
CA ASP A 232 8.65 14.69 1.42
C ASP A 232 9.98 14.19 2.02
N ARG A 233 11.12 14.57 1.43
CA ARG A 233 12.46 14.21 1.95
C ARG A 233 12.68 14.69 3.39
N ASP A 234 12.22 15.92 3.67
CA ASP A 234 12.45 16.60 4.95
C ASP A 234 11.14 16.74 5.76
N CYS A 235 10.07 16.05 5.32
CA CYS A 235 8.76 16.08 5.95
C CYS A 235 8.73 15.16 7.17
N TYR A 236 8.09 15.61 8.25
CA TYR A 236 7.94 14.81 9.47
C TYR A 236 6.99 13.62 9.26
N ASP A 237 5.86 13.86 8.60
CA ASP A 237 4.85 12.84 8.27
C ASP A 237 4.70 12.75 6.73
N PRO A 238 5.63 12.09 6.00
CA PRO A 238 5.55 12.02 4.55
C PRO A 238 4.51 11.00 4.08
N ALA A 239 4.06 11.10 2.83
CA ALA A 239 3.04 10.20 2.27
C ALA A 239 3.43 8.72 2.40
N CYS A 240 2.51 7.89 2.93
CA CYS A 240 2.72 6.44 3.09
C CYS A 240 2.42 5.66 1.80
N LEU A 241 1.26 5.88 1.18
CA LEU A 241 1.01 5.50 -0.22
C LEU A 241 2.08 6.16 -1.10
N GLN A 242 2.64 5.44 -2.06
CA GLN A 242 3.68 5.90 -3.00
C GLN A 242 3.18 5.95 -4.44
N SER A 243 2.42 4.93 -4.85
CA SER A 243 1.91 4.86 -6.22
C SER A 243 0.64 4.03 -6.33
N VAL A 244 -0.20 4.42 -7.30
CA VAL A 244 -1.34 3.64 -7.81
C VAL A 244 -1.04 3.29 -9.26
N TRP A 245 -1.16 2.03 -9.64
CA TRP A 245 -0.99 1.55 -10.99
C TRP A 245 -2.21 0.74 -11.42
N CYS A 246 -2.68 0.96 -12.64
CA CYS A 246 -3.88 0.31 -13.15
C CYS A 246 -3.64 -0.32 -14.53
N ARG A 247 -4.31 -1.43 -14.79
CA ARG A 247 -4.33 -2.06 -16.12
C ARG A 247 -5.60 -2.85 -16.34
N ILE A 248 -6.14 -2.75 -17.55
CA ILE A 248 -7.31 -3.51 -17.96
C ILE A 248 -6.86 -4.82 -18.60
N THR A 249 -7.43 -5.93 -18.13
CA THR A 249 -7.32 -7.26 -18.72
C THR A 249 -8.66 -7.68 -19.32
N GLN A 250 -8.65 -8.69 -20.18
CA GLN A 250 -9.87 -9.36 -20.63
C GLN A 250 -10.00 -10.68 -19.86
N ASP A 251 -11.13 -10.89 -19.19
CA ASP A 251 -11.48 -12.17 -18.57
C ASP A 251 -12.87 -12.59 -19.01
N LYS A 252 -13.00 -13.78 -19.62
CA LYS A 252 -14.26 -14.33 -20.15
C LYS A 252 -15.09 -13.33 -20.98
N GLY A 253 -14.42 -12.49 -21.77
CA GLY A 253 -15.04 -11.46 -22.60
C GLY A 253 -15.44 -10.17 -21.88
N GLN A 254 -15.08 -10.02 -20.59
CA GLN A 254 -15.28 -8.80 -19.81
C GLN A 254 -13.97 -8.06 -19.62
N ALA A 255 -14.01 -6.73 -19.75
CA ALA A 255 -12.87 -5.88 -19.43
C ALA A 255 -12.81 -5.63 -17.92
N CYS A 256 -11.71 -6.01 -17.28
CA CYS A 256 -11.53 -5.93 -15.83
C CYS A 256 -10.37 -4.98 -15.48
N LEU A 257 -10.65 -3.94 -14.69
CA LEU A 257 -9.64 -3.02 -14.17
C LEU A 257 -8.93 -3.65 -12.96
N ASN A 258 -7.67 -4.02 -13.13
CA ASN A 258 -6.80 -4.43 -12.04
C ASN A 258 -6.07 -3.21 -11.48
N MET A 259 -5.93 -3.14 -10.16
CA MET A 259 -5.22 -2.06 -9.49
C MET A 259 -4.15 -2.59 -8.55
N ASN A 260 -2.95 -2.00 -8.62
CA ASN A 260 -1.86 -2.21 -7.67
C ASN A 260 -1.61 -0.90 -6.94
N VAL A 261 -1.40 -0.98 -5.63
CA VAL A 261 -0.91 0.13 -4.83
C VAL A 261 0.39 -0.26 -4.14
N ARG A 262 1.23 0.74 -3.86
CA ARG A 262 2.51 0.56 -3.17
C ARG A 262 2.59 1.53 -2.02
N PHE A 263 2.91 1.03 -0.84
CA PHE A 263 3.11 1.79 0.39
C PHE A 263 4.55 1.61 0.86
N ARG A 264 5.22 2.69 1.26
CA ARG A 264 6.54 2.60 1.91
C ARG A 264 6.43 2.06 3.34
N SER A 265 5.28 2.30 3.96
CA SER A 265 4.98 1.99 5.35
C SER A 265 3.45 1.93 5.49
N ASN A 266 2.91 0.91 6.15
CA ASN A 266 1.49 0.81 6.43
C ASN A 266 1.28 0.11 7.77
N ASP A 267 0.63 0.81 8.70
CA ASP A 267 0.13 0.19 9.94
C ASP A 267 -0.95 -0.83 9.58
N ALA A 268 -0.61 -2.10 9.77
CA ALA A 268 -1.44 -3.24 9.43
C ALA A 268 -2.75 -3.26 10.22
N TYR A 269 -2.72 -2.86 11.50
CA TYR A 269 -3.84 -3.00 12.42
C TYR A 269 -4.73 -1.75 12.48
N ARG A 270 -4.13 -0.55 12.45
CA ARG A 270 -4.87 0.72 12.62
C ARG A 270 -5.13 1.50 11.33
N ALA A 271 -4.55 1.11 10.20
CA ALA A 271 -4.73 1.87 8.96
C ALA A 271 -5.03 1.01 7.72
N ALA A 272 -4.43 -0.17 7.60
CA ALA A 272 -4.48 -0.94 6.35
C ALA A 272 -5.89 -1.29 5.88
N PHE A 273 -6.80 -1.68 6.79
CA PHE A 273 -8.19 -1.94 6.42
C PHE A 273 -8.84 -0.72 5.75
N MET A 274 -8.71 0.44 6.38
CA MET A 274 -9.28 1.70 5.91
C MET A 274 -8.68 2.10 4.56
N ASN A 275 -7.35 1.97 4.41
CA ASN A 275 -6.63 2.20 3.15
C ASN A 275 -7.15 1.31 2.03
N ILE A 276 -7.22 -0.01 2.27
CA ILE A 276 -7.68 -0.99 1.28
C ILE A 276 -9.12 -0.66 0.87
N PHE A 277 -10.01 -0.44 1.84
CA PHE A 277 -11.41 -0.12 1.57
C PHE A 277 -11.55 1.15 0.73
N ALA A 278 -10.95 2.27 1.16
CA ALA A 278 -11.03 3.54 0.43
C ALA A 278 -10.41 3.46 -0.97
N LEU A 279 -9.30 2.73 -1.13
CA LEU A 279 -8.66 2.54 -2.43
C LEU A 279 -9.47 1.62 -3.36
N VAL A 280 -10.19 0.63 -2.84
CA VAL A 280 -11.16 -0.15 -3.64
C VAL A 280 -12.35 0.71 -4.08
N GLN A 281 -12.82 1.63 -3.24
CA GLN A 281 -13.82 2.63 -3.66
C GLN A 281 -13.26 3.53 -4.78
N LEU A 282 -12.00 3.96 -4.67
CA LEU A 282 -11.32 4.70 -5.73
C LEU A 282 -11.17 3.86 -7.01
N GLN A 283 -10.81 2.57 -6.92
CA GLN A 283 -10.76 1.65 -8.06
C GLN A 283 -12.11 1.57 -8.78
N SER A 284 -13.20 1.52 -8.01
CA SER A 284 -14.56 1.51 -8.56
C SER A 284 -14.89 2.80 -9.31
N ARG A 285 -14.50 3.96 -8.76
CA ARG A 285 -14.66 5.26 -9.42
C ARG A 285 -13.82 5.36 -10.70
N ILE A 286 -12.59 4.84 -10.70
CA ILE A 286 -11.73 4.76 -11.89
C ILE A 286 -12.38 3.88 -12.97
N ALA A 287 -12.87 2.68 -12.62
CA ALA A 287 -13.53 1.79 -13.56
C ALA A 287 -14.78 2.43 -14.17
N ALA A 288 -15.61 3.09 -13.35
CA ALA A 288 -16.77 3.83 -13.82
C ALA A 288 -16.39 4.98 -14.76
N ARG A 289 -15.35 5.75 -14.42
CA ARG A 289 -14.86 6.86 -15.24
C ARG A 289 -14.31 6.39 -16.58
N ILE A 290 -13.55 5.30 -16.61
CA ILE A 290 -13.06 4.70 -17.85
C ILE A 290 -14.24 4.19 -18.70
N SER A 291 -15.26 3.60 -18.06
CA SER A 291 -16.45 3.13 -18.77
C SER A 291 -17.17 4.28 -19.48
N GLN A 292 -17.34 5.42 -18.79
CA GLN A 292 -17.92 6.64 -19.36
C GLN A 292 -17.09 7.17 -20.55
N LEU A 293 -15.76 7.16 -20.44
CA LEU A 293 -14.86 7.71 -21.46
C LEU A 293 -14.73 6.82 -22.70
N SER A 294 -14.79 5.49 -22.52
CA SER A 294 -14.58 4.51 -23.59
C SER A 294 -15.87 4.02 -24.23
N GLY A 295 -17.01 4.18 -23.56
CA GLY A 295 -18.29 3.58 -23.98
C GLY A 295 -18.36 2.06 -23.76
N GLN A 296 -17.34 1.46 -23.15
CA GLN A 296 -17.28 0.04 -22.81
C GLN A 296 -17.46 -0.15 -21.30
N GLU A 297 -18.26 -1.13 -20.88
CA GLU A 297 -18.36 -1.48 -19.46
C GLU A 297 -17.04 -2.07 -18.94
N ILE A 298 -16.50 -1.47 -17.88
CA ILE A 298 -15.30 -1.95 -17.17
C ILE A 298 -15.72 -2.46 -15.79
N LYS A 299 -15.50 -3.77 -15.56
CA LYS A 299 -15.67 -4.41 -14.24
C LYS A 299 -14.42 -4.23 -13.38
N LEU A 300 -14.52 -4.50 -12.09
CA LEU A 300 -13.33 -4.57 -11.24
C LEU A 300 -12.64 -5.93 -11.45
N GLY A 301 -11.34 -5.85 -11.71
CA GLY A 301 -10.43 -6.97 -11.47
C GLY A 301 -9.83 -6.88 -10.07
N ARG A 302 -8.84 -7.74 -9.82
CA ARG A 302 -8.22 -7.87 -8.50
C ARG A 302 -7.55 -6.58 -8.01
N TYR A 303 -7.60 -6.37 -6.71
CA TYR A 303 -6.83 -5.34 -6.01
C TYR A 303 -5.57 -5.95 -5.39
N CYS A 304 -4.44 -5.28 -5.52
CA CYS A 304 -3.17 -5.72 -4.94
C CYS A 304 -2.54 -4.59 -4.14
N HIS A 305 -2.18 -4.89 -2.90
CA HIS A 305 -1.58 -3.97 -1.96
C HIS A 305 -0.17 -4.44 -1.62
N LEU A 306 0.84 -3.67 -2.03
CA LEU A 306 2.21 -3.87 -1.61
C LEU A 306 2.55 -2.87 -0.52
N ALA A 307 3.12 -3.32 0.58
CA ALA A 307 3.69 -2.47 1.62
C ALA A 307 5.13 -2.90 1.92
N ASP A 308 6.08 -1.98 1.81
CA ASP A 308 7.51 -2.26 2.04
C ASP A 308 7.77 -2.58 3.53
N SER A 309 7.13 -1.82 4.43
CA SER A 309 7.00 -2.10 5.87
C SER A 309 5.52 -2.18 6.25
N TYR A 310 5.02 -3.39 6.39
CA TYR A 310 3.68 -3.70 6.86
C TYR A 310 3.77 -4.17 8.30
N HIS A 311 3.27 -3.36 9.24
CA HIS A 311 3.66 -3.52 10.65
C HIS A 311 2.51 -3.44 11.64
N ILE A 312 2.67 -4.10 12.78
CA ILE A 312 1.85 -3.90 13.98
C ILE A 312 2.76 -3.32 15.05
N TYR A 313 2.47 -2.09 15.47
CA TYR A 313 3.24 -1.45 16.54
C TYR A 313 3.25 -2.31 17.80
N GLY A 314 4.41 -2.43 18.43
CA GLY A 314 4.54 -3.16 19.70
C GLY A 314 3.61 -2.63 20.79
N SER A 315 3.42 -1.31 20.85
CA SER A 315 2.46 -0.64 21.74
C SER A 315 1.00 -1.08 21.52
N ASN A 316 0.63 -1.57 20.33
CA ASN A 316 -0.69 -2.12 20.04
C ASN A 316 -0.79 -3.64 20.21
N MET A 317 0.32 -4.33 20.49
CA MET A 317 0.39 -5.79 20.51
C MET A 317 -0.54 -6.43 21.58
N ALA A 318 -0.69 -5.78 22.74
CA ALA A 318 -1.59 -6.27 23.80
C ALA A 318 -3.07 -6.21 23.38
N GLU A 319 -3.48 -5.11 22.73
CA GLU A 319 -4.83 -4.97 22.18
C GLU A 319 -5.07 -5.95 21.02
N PHE A 320 -4.12 -6.05 20.10
CA PHE A 320 -4.19 -6.99 18.98
C PHE A 320 -4.40 -8.45 19.46
N ARG A 321 -3.67 -8.87 20.49
CA ARG A 321 -3.81 -10.23 21.06
C ARG A 321 -5.17 -10.45 21.75
N SER A 322 -5.69 -9.45 22.46
CA SER A 322 -6.93 -9.60 23.22
C SER A 322 -8.18 -9.46 22.33
N ARG A 323 -8.18 -8.53 21.39
CA ARG A 323 -9.30 -8.26 20.49
C ARG A 323 -9.26 -9.13 19.25
N PHE A 324 -8.30 -8.91 18.35
CA PHE A 324 -8.24 -9.57 17.05
C PHE A 324 -8.05 -11.08 17.21
N LEU A 325 -6.94 -11.51 17.85
CA LEU A 325 -6.68 -12.95 18.06
C LEU A 325 -7.66 -13.59 19.06
N GLY A 326 -8.22 -12.82 19.99
CA GLY A 326 -9.29 -13.29 20.88
C GLY A 326 -10.59 -13.60 20.13
N ALA A 327 -10.99 -12.73 19.20
CA ALA A 327 -12.16 -12.94 18.35
C ALA A 327 -11.98 -14.15 17.43
N MET A 328 -10.77 -14.36 16.88
CA MET A 328 -10.45 -15.53 16.05
C MET A 328 -10.69 -16.87 16.78
N LYS A 329 -10.48 -16.91 18.11
CA LYS A 329 -10.68 -18.12 18.93
C LYS A 329 -12.14 -18.40 19.27
N THR A 330 -13.00 -17.38 19.22
CA THR A 330 -14.36 -17.43 19.80
C THR A 330 -15.47 -17.28 18.77
N ARG A 331 -15.15 -16.77 17.58
CA ARG A 331 -16.11 -16.53 16.49
C ARG A 331 -15.58 -17.18 15.23
N ASP A 332 -16.46 -17.58 14.34
CA ASP A 332 -16.12 -17.89 12.96
C ASP A 332 -15.97 -16.61 12.12
N PHE A 333 -15.64 -16.75 10.84
CA PHE A 333 -15.42 -15.61 9.95
C PHE A 333 -16.69 -14.75 9.80
N ALA A 334 -17.88 -15.36 9.73
CA ALA A 334 -19.14 -14.63 9.65
C ALA A 334 -19.39 -13.79 10.92
N GLY A 335 -19.08 -14.32 12.11
CA GLY A 335 -19.19 -13.60 13.38
C GLY A 335 -18.17 -12.46 13.56
N ARG A 336 -17.11 -12.41 12.73
CA ARG A 336 -16.09 -11.35 12.74
C ARG A 336 -16.28 -10.30 11.65
N THR A 337 -17.25 -10.49 10.77
CA THR A 337 -17.45 -9.63 9.60
C THR A 337 -18.89 -9.12 9.52
N MET A 338 -19.10 -8.18 8.60
CA MET A 338 -20.39 -7.60 8.25
C MET A 338 -20.46 -7.49 6.73
N ARG A 339 -21.65 -7.68 6.17
CA ARG A 339 -21.88 -7.37 4.76
C ARG A 339 -21.93 -5.85 4.60
N TYR A 340 -21.20 -5.31 3.64
CA TYR A 340 -21.23 -3.88 3.35
C TYR A 340 -22.63 -3.45 2.93
N LEU A 341 -23.35 -4.26 2.15
CA LEU A 341 -24.74 -4.00 1.77
C LEU A 341 -25.69 -3.80 2.96
N ASP A 342 -25.41 -4.41 4.12
CA ASP A 342 -26.27 -4.28 5.30
C ASP A 342 -25.98 -3.00 6.10
N VAL A 343 -24.84 -2.34 5.85
CA VAL A 343 -24.41 -1.13 6.58
C VAL A 343 -24.23 0.10 5.69
N LYS A 344 -24.32 -0.07 4.37
CA LYS A 344 -24.08 0.98 3.37
C LYS A 344 -24.98 2.18 3.59
N ASP A 345 -26.28 1.98 3.80
CA ASP A 345 -27.23 3.09 3.96
C ASP A 345 -26.91 3.92 5.20
N MET A 346 -26.51 3.29 6.31
CA MET A 346 -26.05 4.02 7.52
C MET A 346 -24.80 4.86 7.24
N MET A 347 -23.86 4.33 6.45
CA MET A 347 -22.65 5.07 6.05
C MET A 347 -23.03 6.27 5.17
N GLU A 348 -23.90 6.08 4.18
CA GLU A 348 -24.37 7.17 3.31
C GLU A 348 -25.16 8.24 4.07
N GLU A 349 -25.99 7.85 5.04
CA GLU A 349 -26.74 8.75 5.92
C GLU A 349 -25.83 9.62 6.81
N ALA A 350 -24.62 9.14 7.14
CA ALA A 350 -23.66 9.91 7.94
C ALA A 350 -22.96 11.02 7.14
N ARG A 351 -22.99 10.98 5.80
CA ARG A 351 -22.23 11.90 4.93
C ARG A 351 -22.52 13.39 5.19
N PRO A 352 -23.78 13.85 5.39
CA PRO A 352 -24.03 15.26 5.70
C PRO A 352 -23.35 15.72 6.99
N GLY A 353 -23.43 14.91 8.06
CA GLY A 353 -22.77 15.20 9.34
C GLY A 353 -21.24 15.22 9.21
N ILE A 354 -20.67 14.30 8.44
CA ILE A 354 -19.25 14.27 8.13
C ILE A 354 -18.80 15.55 7.40
N LEU A 355 -19.58 16.01 6.41
CA LEU A 355 -19.27 17.25 5.67
C LEU A 355 -19.34 18.48 6.58
N ASP A 356 -20.35 18.54 7.45
CA ASP A 356 -20.49 19.64 8.41
C ASP A 356 -19.34 19.64 9.43
N LYS A 357 -18.91 18.47 9.92
CA LYS A 357 -17.71 18.30 10.75
C LYS A 357 -16.44 18.77 10.03
N ALA A 358 -16.24 18.37 8.77
CA ALA A 358 -15.06 18.73 7.98
C ALA A 358 -14.98 20.25 7.70
N ARG A 359 -16.14 20.91 7.52
CA ARG A 359 -16.24 22.37 7.40
C ARG A 359 -16.05 23.07 8.76
N GLY A 360 -16.67 22.55 9.82
CA GLY A 360 -16.72 23.17 11.14
C GLY A 360 -15.38 23.21 11.87
N ALA A 361 -14.50 22.22 11.66
CA ALA A 361 -13.16 22.27 12.26
C ALA A 361 -12.26 23.40 11.68
N ASP A 362 -12.65 24.04 10.58
CA ASP A 362 -11.99 25.23 10.03
C ASP A 362 -12.27 26.51 10.87
N MET A 363 -13.24 26.45 11.79
CA MET A 363 -13.65 27.59 12.65
C MET A 363 -13.08 27.51 14.08
N SER A 364 -12.61 26.35 14.53
CA SER A 364 -12.01 26.17 15.87
C SER A 364 -10.51 26.42 15.93
N ASP A 365 -9.86 26.55 14.77
CA ASP A 365 -8.41 26.73 14.62
C ASP A 365 -8.04 28.15 14.08
N ARG A 366 -8.99 29.08 14.09
CA ARG A 366 -8.81 30.50 13.74
C ARG A 366 -8.69 31.40 14.97
#